data_AF-A0A1F3CS32-F1
#
_entry.id   AF-A0A1F3CS32-F1
#
_cell.length_a   1.000
_cell.length_b   1.000
_cell.length_c   1.000
_cell.angle_alpha   90.00
_cell.angle_beta   90.00
_cell.angle_gamma   90.00
#
_symmetry.space_group_name_H-M   'P 1'
#
loop_
_entity.id
_entity.type
_entity.pdbx_description
1 polymer ?
#
loop_
_entity_poly.entity_id
_entity_poly.type
_entity_poly.pdbx_seq_one_letter_code
_entity_poly.pdbx_strand_id
1 'polypeptide(L)' 'MKASGLREMTLLELTKKLGELERELWALRIKVSQQRNTARIGELRRDVARVKMLMAAHGEAGRR' A
#
# COMPACT_ATOMS: atom_id res chain seq x y z
N MET A 1 -0.45 4.60 -7.29
CA MET A 1 0.35 3.53 -7.97
C MET A 1 -0.24 3.11 -9.31
N LYS A 2 0.58 2.71 -10.31
CA LYS A 2 0.12 1.92 -11.48
C LYS A 2 -0.07 0.45 -11.10
N ALA A 3 -1.18 -0.16 -11.50
CA ALA A 3 -1.58 -1.50 -11.08
C ALA A 3 -0.73 -2.64 -11.67
N SER A 4 -0.15 -2.44 -12.86
CA SER A 4 0.58 -3.47 -13.60
C SER A 4 1.84 -3.92 -12.86
N GLY A 5 2.69 -2.99 -12.45
CA GLY A 5 3.94 -3.29 -11.74
C GLY A 5 3.77 -3.76 -10.29
N LEU A 6 2.54 -3.86 -9.77
CA LEU A 6 2.29 -4.49 -8.46
C LEU A 6 1.91 -5.96 -8.59
N ARG A 7 1.35 -6.38 -9.73
CA ARG A 7 0.96 -7.78 -9.97
C ARG A 7 2.17 -8.68 -10.23
N GLU A 8 3.22 -8.11 -10.80
CA GLU A 8 4.48 -8.81 -11.10
C GLU A 8 5.40 -8.92 -9.87
N MET A 9 5.09 -8.22 -8.77
CA MET A 9 5.88 -8.27 -7.54
C MET A 9 5.63 -9.56 -6.77
N THR A 10 6.69 -10.11 -6.20
CA THR A 10 6.64 -11.26 -5.30
C THR A 10 6.00 -10.89 -3.96
N LEU A 11 5.55 -11.90 -3.20
CA LEU A 11 4.94 -11.70 -1.88
C LEU A 11 5.86 -10.96 -0.90
N LEU A 12 7.17 -11.21 -0.99
CA LEU A 12 8.20 -10.57 -0.18
C LEU A 12 8.31 -9.08 -0.50
N GLU A 13 8.31 -8.74 -1.80
CA GLU A 13 8.37 -7.35 -2.27
C GLU A 13 7.09 -6.58 -1.93
N LEU A 14 5.92 -7.22 -2.07
CA LEU A 14 4.64 -6.64 -1.65
C LEU A 14 4.62 -6.35 -0.15
N THR A 15 5.15 -7.25 0.67
CA THR A 15 5.27 -7.06 2.13
C THR A 15 6.19 -5.89 2.47
N LYS A 16 7.36 -5.81 1.82
CA LYS A 16 8.29 -4.69 2.00
C LYS A 16 7.64 -3.35 1.65
N LYS A 17 6.95 -3.31 0.52
CA LYS A 17 6.27 -2.11 0.02
C LYS A 17 5.09 -1.70 0.90
N LEU A 18 4.36 -2.66 1.45
CA LEU A 18 3.32 -2.40 2.44
C LEU A 18 3.88 -1.65 3.65
N GLY A 19 5.01 -2.10 4.19
CA GLY A 19 5.64 -1.44 5.33
C GLY A 19 6.17 -0.03 5.03
N GLU A 20 6.60 0.23 3.79
CA GLU A 20 6.96 1.59 3.35
C GLU A 20 5.75 2.51 3.29
N LEU A 21 4.65 2.06 2.66
CA LEU A 21 3.41 2.83 2.55
C LEU A 21 2.77 3.13 3.92
N GLU A 22 2.78 2.16 4.83
CA GLU A 22 2.24 2.35 6.19
C GLU A 22 3.08 3.34 7.00
N ARG A 23 4.41 3.36 6.82
CA ARG A 23 5.30 4.37 7.43
C ARG A 23 5.05 5.77 6.86
N GLU A 24 4.93 5.91 5.54
CA GLU A 24 4.60 7.20 4.90
C GLU A 24 3.24 7.71 5.40
N LEU A 25 2.24 6.83 5.47
CA LEU A 25 0.90 7.17 5.96
C LEU A 25 0.94 7.61 7.44
N TRP A 26 1.70 6.94 8.29
CA TRP A 26 1.84 7.32 9.71
C TRP A 26 2.54 8.68 9.85
N ALA A 27 3.63 8.89 9.11
CA ALA A 27 4.36 10.17 9.12
C ALA A 27 3.48 11.34 8.66
N LEU A 28 2.62 11.12 7.66
CA LEU A 28 1.65 12.12 7.20
C LEU A 28 0.56 12.34 8.23
N ARG A 29 0.03 11.29 8.87
CA ARG A 29 -1.00 11.40 9.93
C ARG A 29 -0.54 12.24 11.13
N ILE A 30 0.72 12.12 11.53
CA ILE A 30 1.28 12.94 12.61
C ILE A 30 1.33 14.42 12.24
N LYS A 31 1.60 14.72 10.96
CA LYS A 31 1.76 16.09 10.47
C LYS A 31 0.43 16.74 10.04
N VAL A 32 -0.70 16.04 10.14
CA VAL A 32 -2.02 16.44 9.58
C VAL A 32 -2.44 17.86 9.93
N SER A 33 -2.17 18.32 11.15
CA SER A 33 -2.58 19.67 11.61
C SER A 33 -1.92 20.83 10.84
N GLN A 34 -0.84 20.56 10.09
CA GLN A 34 -0.13 21.56 9.28
C GLN A 34 -0.14 21.29 7.77
N GLN A 35 -0.80 20.22 7.32
CA GLN A 35 -0.74 19.83 5.91
C GLN A 35 -1.80 20.55 5.06
N ARG A 36 -1.36 21.24 4.01
CA ARG A 36 -2.24 21.82 2.99
C ARG A 36 -2.79 20.79 2.00
N ASN A 37 -2.19 19.60 1.92
CA ASN A 37 -2.56 18.58 0.94
C ASN A 37 -2.92 17.24 1.62
N THR A 38 -4.19 17.09 1.99
CA THR A 38 -4.77 15.87 2.57
C THR A 38 -5.09 14.79 1.53
N ALA A 39 -5.10 15.12 0.23
CA ALA A 39 -5.45 14.19 -0.83
C ALA A 39 -4.48 13.00 -0.90
N ARG A 40 -3.20 13.24 -0.57
CA ARG A 40 -2.16 12.20 -0.50
C ARG A 40 -2.46 11.11 0.52
N ILE A 41 -3.10 11.45 1.64
CA ILE A 41 -3.53 10.47 2.66
C ILE A 41 -4.57 9.52 2.05
N GLY A 42 -5.51 10.06 1.27
CA GLY A 42 -6.52 9.25 0.56
C GLY A 42 -5.89 8.33 -0.49
N GLU A 43 -4.90 8.82 -1.24
CA GLU A 43 -4.14 7.99 -2.20
C GLU A 43 -3.38 6.85 -1.53
N LEU A 44 -2.65 7.15 -0.44
CA LEU A 44 -1.89 6.15 0.29
C LEU A 44 -2.79 5.07 0.91
N ARG A 45 -3.97 5.44 1.43
CA ARG A 45 -4.95 4.46 1.91
C ARG A 45 -5.42 3.52 0.80
N ARG A 46 -5.68 4.04 -0.41
CA ARG A 46 -6.05 3.22 -1.57
C ARG A 46 -4.91 2.32 -2.02
N ASP A 47 -3.68 2.82 -2.02
CA ASP A 47 -2.51 2.05 -2.42
C ASP A 47 -2.21 0.92 -1.41
N VAL A 48 -2.33 1.16 -0.09
CA VAL A 48 -2.24 0.12 0.97
C VAL A 48 -3.30 -0.96 0.77
N ALA A 49 -4.56 -0.58 0.52
CA ALA A 49 -5.64 -1.55 0.29
C ALA A 49 -5.37 -2.43 -0.95
N ARG A 50 -4.84 -1.83 -2.03
CA ARG A 50 -4.50 -2.56 -3.25
C ARG A 50 -3.37 -3.58 -3.02
N VAL A 51 -2.35 -3.22 -2.25
CA VAL A 51 -1.25 -4.14 -1.90
C VAL A 51 -1.79 -5.31 -1.06
N LYS A 52 -2.61 -5.05 -0.04
CA LYS A 52 -3.22 -6.10 0.79
C LYS A 52 -4.09 -7.06 -0.04
N MET A 53 -4.86 -6.52 -0.99
CA MET A 53 -5.65 -7.34 -1.92
C MET A 53 -4.78 -8.25 -2.78
N LEU A 54 -3.68 -7.73 -3.34
CA LEU A 54 -2.76 -8.52 -4.17
C LEU A 54 -2.06 -9.62 -3.37
N MET A 55 -1.67 -9.32 -2.13
CA MET A 55 -1.12 -10.33 -1.21
C MET A 55 -2.12 -11.45 -0.92
N ALA A 56 -3.40 -11.10 -0.69
CA ALA A 56 -4.46 -12.07 -0.49
C ALA A 56 -4.69 -12.95 -1.73
N ALA A 57 -4.71 -12.35 -2.93
CA ALA A 57 -4.84 -13.07 -4.19
C ALA A 57 -3.68 -14.05 -4.41
N HIS A 58 -2.45 -13.66 -4.09
CA HIS A 58 -1.29 -14.55 -4.12
C HIS A 58 -1.40 -15.71 -3.10
N GLY A 59 -1.92 -15.43 -1.89
CA GLY A 59 -2.13 -16.44 -0.86
C GLY A 59 -3.30 -17.40 -1.12
N GLU A 60 -4.29 -17.00 -1.92
CA GLU A 60 -5.34 -17.91 -2.42
C GLU A 60 -4.87 -18.76 -3.59
N ALA A 61 -3.96 -18.25 -4.43
CA ALA A 61 -3.38 -19.02 -5.53
C ALA A 61 -2.57 -20.23 -5.06
N GLY A 62 -1.99 -20.19 -3.85
CA GLY A 62 -1.30 -21.34 -3.23
C GLY A 62 -2.22 -22.31 -2.47
N ARG A 63 -3.53 -22.03 -2.38
CA ARG A 63 -4.52 -22.86 -1.68
C ARG A 63 -5.46 -23.64 -2.61
N ARG A 64 -5.30 -23.48 -3.93
CA ARG A 64 -6.00 -24.25 -4.97
C ARG A 64 -5.04 -25.23 -5.61
#